data_AF-A0A966PKZ5-F1
#
_entry.id   AF-A0A966PKZ5-F1
#
_cell.length_a   1.000
_cell.length_b   1.000
_cell.length_c   1.000
_cell.angle_alpha   90.00
_cell.angle_beta   90.00
_cell.angle_gamma   90.00
#
_symmetry.space_group_name_H-M   'P 1'
#
loop_
_entity.id
_entity.type
_entity.pdbx_description
1 polymer ?
#
loop_
_entity_poly.entity_id
_entity_poly.type
_entity_poly.pdbx_seq_one_letter_code
_entity_poly.pdbx_strand_id
1 'polypeptide(L)'
;EFPQEPAKQLRGAVEAVFRSWNGARAIAYRVREKISHDLGTAVNVQAMVFGNRDNNSGTGVGFTRNAATGENKPYGDYLINAQGEDVVAGIRNTEDLDALKRQFPSVHKELLAIFDRLERHYQDMCDTEFTIDQGKLWMLQTRVGKRTGAAALKMAVDMTTYTGRGKQSWKISKKEALMRVNAEHLDQVLHPQFINKTKAVAKGLAASPGAAVGKVYFTADDAEAAAKSGEAVILVRSETSPEDVHGMMVAKGILTSRGGLVSHAAVVARGWGTPAVVGADAVQIDGKMFRAGDVVVREGDVISLDGTTGEVMLGAMQLTAAEPTKEFQTILKWADEIRKGKLAVRANADTAEDATKAREYGAEGIGLCRTEHMFLAPDRLPVVRRMILASSPATTRRCLNLEFVNIRQKFVQWRV
;
A
#
# COMPACT_ATOMS: atom_id res chain seq x y z
N GLU A 1 -40.81 4.25 -11.03
CA GLU A 1 -40.75 3.30 -12.18
C GLU A 1 -39.39 3.36 -12.84
N PHE A 2 -38.95 2.27 -13.47
CA PHE A 2 -37.68 2.24 -14.21
C PHE A 2 -37.83 2.97 -15.56
N PRO A 3 -36.98 3.96 -15.89
CA PRO A 3 -37.13 4.74 -17.12
C PRO A 3 -36.83 3.88 -18.34
N GLN A 4 -37.77 3.78 -19.29
CA GLN A 4 -37.60 2.97 -20.51
C GLN A 4 -36.90 3.72 -21.66
N GLU A 5 -36.84 5.06 -21.61
CA GLU A 5 -36.16 5.87 -22.63
C GLU A 5 -34.64 5.89 -22.40
N PRO A 6 -33.81 5.42 -23.35
CA PRO A 6 -32.35 5.39 -23.17
C PRO A 6 -31.73 6.76 -22.92
N ALA A 7 -32.28 7.83 -23.52
CA ALA A 7 -31.81 9.20 -23.28
C ALA A 7 -32.06 9.65 -21.83
N LYS A 8 -33.19 9.25 -21.23
CA LYS A 8 -33.49 9.52 -19.81
C LYS A 8 -32.58 8.71 -18.89
N GLN A 9 -32.32 7.45 -19.21
CA GLN A 9 -31.35 6.62 -18.48
C GLN A 9 -29.95 7.25 -18.52
N LEU A 10 -29.47 7.63 -19.71
CA LEU A 10 -28.15 8.25 -19.89
C LEU A 10 -28.02 9.56 -19.10
N ARG A 11 -29.03 10.44 -19.21
CA ARG A 11 -29.05 11.70 -18.44
C ARG A 11 -29.05 11.44 -16.93
N GLY A 12 -29.86 10.50 -16.47
CA GLY A 12 -29.91 10.09 -15.05
C GLY A 12 -28.57 9.55 -14.56
N ALA A 13 -27.86 8.76 -15.37
CA ALA A 13 -26.54 8.24 -15.05
C ALA A 13 -25.48 9.36 -14.97
N VAL A 14 -25.46 10.29 -15.92
CA VAL A 14 -24.57 11.46 -15.92
C VAL A 14 -24.77 12.29 -14.63
N GLU A 15 -26.02 12.60 -14.31
CA GLU A 15 -26.34 13.35 -13.08
C GLU A 15 -25.96 12.58 -11.81
N ALA A 16 -26.13 11.26 -11.80
CA ALA A 16 -25.73 10.42 -10.67
C ALA A 16 -24.22 10.44 -10.45
N VAL A 17 -23.40 10.41 -11.51
CA VAL A 17 -21.93 10.51 -11.40
C VAL A 17 -21.52 11.88 -10.85
N PHE A 18 -22.12 12.97 -11.31
CA PHE A 18 -21.81 14.28 -10.73
C PHE A 18 -22.24 14.40 -9.26
N ARG A 19 -23.38 13.81 -8.88
CA ARG A 19 -23.80 13.76 -7.47
C ARG A 19 -22.85 12.92 -6.62
N SER A 20 -22.33 11.81 -7.14
CA SER A 20 -21.46 10.91 -6.40
C SER A 20 -20.13 11.56 -5.99
N TRP A 21 -19.64 12.54 -6.75
CA TRP A 21 -18.47 13.35 -6.40
C TRP A 21 -18.60 14.03 -5.02
N ASN A 22 -19.80 14.43 -4.63
CA ASN A 22 -20.06 15.09 -3.35
C ASN A 22 -20.61 14.15 -2.28
N GLY A 23 -20.59 12.83 -2.52
CA GLY A 23 -20.90 11.84 -1.49
C GLY A 23 -19.86 11.87 -0.36
N ALA A 24 -20.29 11.58 0.87
CA ALA A 24 -19.43 11.58 2.05
C ALA A 24 -18.16 10.73 1.89
N ARG A 25 -18.29 9.57 1.23
CA ARG A 25 -17.18 8.65 0.93
C ARG A 25 -16.14 9.27 -0.02
N ALA A 26 -16.61 9.93 -1.09
CA ALA A 26 -15.73 10.61 -2.04
C ALA A 26 -15.01 11.81 -1.40
N ILE A 27 -15.69 12.55 -0.53
CA ILE A 27 -15.11 13.63 0.27
C ILE A 27 -13.99 13.08 1.18
N ALA A 28 -14.26 12.02 1.94
CA ALA A 28 -13.28 11.41 2.82
C ALA A 28 -12.05 10.89 2.05
N TYR A 29 -12.27 10.23 0.91
CA TYR A 29 -11.19 9.79 0.02
C TYR A 29 -10.35 10.97 -0.49
N ARG A 30 -10.97 12.06 -0.93
CA ARG A 30 -10.25 13.27 -1.39
C ARG A 30 -9.40 13.90 -0.29
N VAL A 31 -9.92 14.00 0.93
CA VAL A 31 -9.16 14.54 2.07
C VAL A 31 -7.91 13.71 2.33
N ARG A 32 -8.02 12.37 2.31
CA ARG A 32 -6.88 11.47 2.50
C ARG A 32 -5.85 11.58 1.38
N GLU A 33 -6.32 11.54 0.13
CA GLU A 33 -5.46 11.57 -1.06
C GLU A 33 -5.02 12.99 -1.44
N LYS A 34 -5.40 14.01 -0.65
CA LYS A 34 -5.11 15.43 -0.87
C LYS A 34 -5.56 15.93 -2.24
N ILE A 35 -6.71 15.43 -2.71
CA ILE A 35 -7.33 15.83 -3.97
C ILE A 35 -8.23 17.04 -3.71
N SER A 36 -8.07 18.10 -4.51
CA SER A 36 -8.88 19.30 -4.36
C SER A 36 -10.38 19.05 -4.59
N HIS A 37 -11.22 19.71 -3.79
CA HIS A 37 -12.68 19.55 -3.87
C HIS A 37 -13.30 20.25 -5.09
N ASP A 38 -12.58 21.17 -5.73
CA ASP A 38 -13.02 22.01 -6.85
C ASP A 38 -12.86 21.38 -8.24
N LEU A 39 -12.11 20.27 -8.39
CA LEU A 39 -11.84 19.63 -9.68
C LEU A 39 -13.10 19.08 -10.38
N GLY A 40 -13.97 18.41 -9.61
CA GLY A 40 -15.09 17.64 -10.15
C GLY A 40 -14.68 16.27 -10.72
N THR A 41 -15.62 15.60 -11.39
CA THR A 41 -15.41 14.32 -12.10
C THR A 41 -15.94 14.40 -13.52
N ALA A 42 -15.29 13.71 -14.46
CA ALA A 42 -15.80 13.55 -15.82
C ALA A 42 -16.79 12.38 -15.90
N VAL A 43 -17.54 12.31 -17.02
CA VAL A 43 -18.38 11.15 -17.36
C VAL A 43 -17.95 10.64 -18.73
N ASN A 44 -17.53 9.37 -18.78
CA ASN A 44 -17.15 8.70 -20.02
C ASN A 44 -18.34 7.88 -20.54
N VAL A 45 -18.79 8.17 -21.76
CA VAL A 45 -19.84 7.41 -22.44
C VAL A 45 -19.18 6.64 -23.60
N GLN A 46 -19.22 5.31 -23.53
CA GLN A 46 -18.51 4.43 -24.45
C GLN A 46 -19.47 3.43 -25.10
N ALA A 47 -19.18 3.03 -26.34
CA ALA A 47 -19.87 1.93 -26.98
C ALA A 47 -19.58 0.61 -26.26
N MET A 48 -20.61 -0.19 -26.00
CA MET A 48 -20.48 -1.44 -25.28
C MET A 48 -19.83 -2.54 -26.12
N VAL A 49 -18.96 -3.30 -25.47
CA VAL A 49 -18.45 -4.60 -25.92
C VAL A 49 -18.74 -5.62 -24.81
N PHE A 50 -18.94 -6.88 -25.17
CA PHE A 50 -19.52 -7.86 -24.24
C PHE A 50 -18.59 -9.06 -24.03
N GLY A 51 -18.03 -9.19 -22.83
CA GLY A 51 -17.24 -10.35 -22.40
C GLY A 51 -18.08 -11.59 -22.03
N ASN A 52 -19.41 -11.46 -22.03
CA ASN A 52 -20.37 -12.44 -21.53
C ASN A 52 -21.37 -12.94 -22.60
N ARG A 53 -20.98 -12.93 -23.88
CA ARG A 53 -21.83 -13.46 -24.96
C ARG A 53 -21.79 -14.97 -25.08
N ASP A 54 -20.58 -15.53 -24.97
CA ASP A 54 -20.31 -16.95 -25.18
C ASP A 54 -18.93 -17.31 -24.58
N ASN A 55 -18.53 -18.58 -24.71
CA ASN A 55 -17.22 -19.06 -24.27
C ASN A 55 -16.05 -18.58 -25.16
N ASN A 56 -16.35 -17.86 -26.25
CA ASN A 56 -15.38 -17.15 -27.07
C ASN A 56 -15.26 -15.67 -26.65
N SER A 57 -15.86 -15.31 -25.51
CA SER A 57 -15.85 -13.97 -24.94
C SER A 57 -15.31 -14.00 -23.50
N GLY A 58 -14.75 -12.90 -23.04
CA GLY A 58 -14.21 -12.77 -21.69
C GLY A 58 -13.80 -11.35 -21.36
N THR A 59 -13.34 -11.13 -20.15
CA THR A 59 -12.91 -9.81 -19.67
C THR A 59 -11.78 -9.97 -18.67
N GLY A 60 -10.93 -8.97 -18.54
CA GLY A 60 -9.79 -9.05 -17.64
C GLY A 60 -9.15 -7.72 -17.32
N VAL A 61 -8.32 -7.77 -16.29
CA VAL A 61 -7.48 -6.67 -15.82
C VAL A 61 -6.04 -7.14 -15.87
N GLY A 62 -5.16 -6.34 -16.46
CA GLY A 62 -3.76 -6.69 -16.64
C GLY A 62 -2.82 -5.54 -16.38
N PHE A 63 -1.67 -5.86 -15.81
CA PHE A 63 -0.58 -4.95 -15.53
C PHE A 63 0.63 -5.34 -16.38
N THR A 64 1.37 -4.34 -16.86
CA THR A 64 2.55 -4.59 -17.71
C THR A 64 3.73 -5.14 -16.91
N ARG A 65 3.76 -4.92 -15.59
CA ARG A 65 4.74 -5.47 -14.63
C ARG A 65 4.06 -5.84 -13.32
N ASN A 66 4.70 -6.68 -12.52
CA ASN A 66 4.18 -7.06 -11.20
C ASN A 66 4.09 -5.85 -10.25
N ALA A 67 2.88 -5.44 -9.87
CA ALA A 67 2.66 -4.25 -9.05
C ALA A 67 2.99 -4.47 -7.55
N ALA A 68 3.23 -5.72 -7.13
CA ALA A 68 3.64 -6.05 -5.78
C ALA A 68 5.17 -6.20 -5.64
N THR A 69 5.83 -6.84 -6.62
CA THR A 69 7.27 -7.14 -6.55
C THR A 69 8.14 -6.22 -7.40
N GLY A 70 7.58 -5.59 -8.44
CA GLY A 70 8.34 -4.82 -9.44
C GLY A 70 8.94 -5.66 -10.56
N GLU A 71 8.74 -6.98 -10.57
CA GLU A 71 9.25 -7.86 -11.62
C GLU A 71 8.70 -7.45 -13.00
N ASN A 72 9.58 -7.42 -14.00
CA ASN A 72 9.24 -7.12 -15.38
C ASN A 72 8.57 -8.32 -16.08
N LYS A 73 7.46 -8.78 -15.52
CA LYS A 73 6.58 -9.80 -16.08
C LYS A 73 5.14 -9.26 -16.07
N PRO A 74 4.45 -9.23 -17.22
CA PRO A 74 3.02 -8.95 -17.24
C PRO A 74 2.25 -9.94 -16.37
N TYR A 75 1.25 -9.45 -15.65
CA TYR A 75 0.38 -10.28 -14.82
C TYR A 75 -1.02 -9.68 -14.77
N GLY A 76 -2.00 -10.47 -14.38
CA GLY A 76 -3.39 -10.04 -14.33
C GLY A 76 -4.33 -11.22 -14.19
N ASP A 77 -5.61 -10.91 -14.12
CA ASP A 77 -6.70 -11.83 -13.89
C ASP A 77 -7.71 -11.68 -15.05
N TYR A 78 -8.28 -12.78 -15.52
CA TYR A 78 -9.35 -12.78 -16.52
C TYR A 78 -10.43 -13.83 -16.21
N LEU A 79 -11.61 -13.61 -16.79
CA LEU A 79 -12.74 -14.54 -16.74
C LEU A 79 -13.37 -14.70 -18.12
N ILE A 80 -13.76 -15.94 -18.43
CA ILE A 80 -14.54 -16.30 -19.62
C ILE A 80 -16.01 -16.11 -19.33
N ASN A 81 -16.74 -15.65 -20.34
CA ASN A 81 -18.19 -15.47 -20.28
C ASN A 81 -18.60 -14.68 -19.03
N ALA A 82 -18.05 -13.47 -18.91
CA ALA A 82 -18.11 -12.63 -17.72
C ALA A 82 -18.05 -11.14 -18.09
N GLN A 83 -18.47 -10.26 -17.18
CA GLN A 83 -18.24 -8.82 -17.28
C GLN A 83 -17.22 -8.33 -16.25
N GLY A 84 -16.69 -7.12 -16.43
CA GLY A 84 -15.62 -6.59 -15.58
C GLY A 84 -15.97 -6.58 -14.09
N GLU A 85 -17.24 -6.40 -13.75
CA GLU A 85 -17.75 -6.52 -12.38
C GLU A 85 -17.43 -7.88 -11.75
N ASP A 86 -17.58 -8.98 -12.49
CA ASP A 86 -17.30 -10.33 -11.98
C ASP A 86 -15.82 -10.51 -11.60
N VAL A 87 -14.91 -9.85 -12.33
CA VAL A 87 -13.45 -9.91 -12.09
C VAL A 87 -13.08 -9.10 -10.85
N VAL A 88 -13.66 -7.91 -10.68
CA VAL A 88 -13.31 -7.00 -9.57
C VAL A 88 -14.01 -7.38 -8.26
N ALA A 89 -15.27 -7.85 -8.35
CA ALA A 89 -16.04 -8.29 -7.19
C ALA A 89 -15.44 -9.56 -6.56
N GLY A 90 -14.84 -10.43 -7.38
CA GLY A 90 -14.19 -11.64 -6.87
C GLY A 90 -15.15 -12.77 -6.50
N ILE A 91 -16.39 -12.71 -6.99
CA ILE A 91 -17.42 -13.73 -6.78
C ILE A 91 -17.03 -15.05 -7.47
N ARG A 92 -16.31 -14.95 -8.59
CA ARG A 92 -15.77 -16.08 -9.35
C ARG A 92 -14.25 -16.11 -9.25
N ASN A 93 -13.69 -17.30 -9.17
CA ASN A 93 -12.24 -17.49 -9.22
C ASN A 93 -11.73 -17.11 -10.61
N THR A 94 -10.80 -16.16 -10.64
CA THR A 94 -10.16 -15.68 -11.86
C THR A 94 -9.08 -16.63 -12.33
N GLU A 95 -8.81 -16.63 -13.63
CA GLU A 95 -7.64 -17.28 -14.22
C GLU A 95 -6.55 -16.23 -14.49
N ASP A 96 -5.27 -16.65 -14.44
CA ASP A 96 -4.17 -15.77 -14.77
C ASP A 96 -4.09 -15.44 -16.28
N LEU A 97 -3.35 -14.39 -16.65
CA LEU A 97 -3.17 -14.06 -18.07
C LEU A 97 -2.44 -15.15 -18.88
N ASP A 98 -1.62 -15.99 -18.23
CA ASP A 98 -0.92 -17.08 -18.91
C ASP A 98 -1.91 -18.15 -19.40
N ALA A 99 -3.00 -18.37 -18.66
CA ALA A 99 -4.11 -19.24 -19.04
C ALA A 99 -4.86 -18.74 -20.29
N LEU A 100 -4.89 -17.42 -20.53
CA LEU A 100 -5.47 -16.83 -21.73
C LEU A 100 -4.81 -17.39 -23.00
N LYS A 101 -3.52 -17.73 -22.95
CA LYS A 101 -2.78 -18.34 -24.07
C LYS A 101 -3.38 -19.67 -24.52
N ARG A 102 -4.00 -20.42 -23.60
CA ARG A 102 -4.59 -21.75 -23.90
C ARG A 102 -5.85 -21.61 -24.74
N GLN A 103 -6.69 -20.62 -24.43
CA GLN A 103 -8.00 -20.46 -25.06
C GLN A 103 -8.00 -19.42 -26.18
N PHE A 104 -7.25 -18.33 -26.03
CA PHE A 104 -7.16 -17.23 -26.99
C PHE A 104 -5.69 -16.91 -27.34
N PRO A 105 -4.95 -17.81 -28.02
CA PRO A 105 -3.52 -17.63 -28.26
C PRO A 105 -3.19 -16.38 -29.10
N SER A 106 -4.04 -16.03 -30.08
CA SER A 106 -3.90 -14.81 -30.89
C SER A 106 -4.12 -13.56 -30.06
N VAL A 107 -5.20 -13.52 -29.26
CA VAL A 107 -5.53 -12.40 -28.37
C VAL A 107 -4.46 -12.21 -27.30
N HIS A 108 -3.98 -13.28 -26.69
CA HIS A 108 -2.90 -13.20 -25.71
C HIS A 108 -1.63 -12.57 -26.32
N LYS A 109 -1.25 -12.97 -27.54
CA LYS A 109 -0.12 -12.37 -28.25
C LYS A 109 -0.35 -10.88 -28.57
N GLU A 110 -1.55 -10.53 -28.99
CA GLU A 110 -1.94 -9.14 -29.26
C GLU A 110 -1.91 -8.28 -27.99
N LEU A 111 -2.47 -8.78 -26.88
CA LEU A 111 -2.50 -8.12 -25.59
C LEU A 111 -1.09 -7.82 -25.07
N LEU A 112 -0.18 -8.80 -25.11
CA LEU A 112 1.22 -8.58 -24.71
C LEU A 112 1.92 -7.54 -25.59
N ALA A 113 1.63 -7.51 -26.90
CA ALA A 113 2.17 -6.49 -27.80
C ALA A 113 1.60 -5.09 -27.49
N ILE A 114 0.34 -5.00 -27.05
CA ILE A 114 -0.28 -3.75 -26.58
C ILE A 114 0.37 -3.31 -25.27
N PHE A 115 0.62 -4.20 -24.31
CA PHE A 115 1.32 -3.89 -23.07
C PHE A 115 2.69 -3.29 -23.32
N ASP A 116 3.49 -3.92 -24.19
CA ASP A 116 4.79 -3.38 -24.60
C ASP A 116 4.68 -1.98 -25.23
N ARG A 117 3.62 -1.71 -25.99
CA ARG A 117 3.37 -0.39 -26.60
C ARG A 117 2.96 0.65 -25.57
N LEU A 118 2.05 0.31 -24.66
CA LEU A 118 1.57 1.20 -23.61
C LEU A 118 2.70 1.59 -22.66
N GLU A 119 3.48 0.60 -22.20
CA GLU A 119 4.59 0.85 -21.29
C GLU A 119 5.66 1.74 -21.92
N ARG A 120 5.92 1.58 -23.23
CA ARG A 120 6.81 2.50 -23.98
C ARG A 120 6.26 3.90 -24.11
N HIS A 121 4.96 4.03 -24.34
CA HIS A 121 4.31 5.30 -24.58
C HIS A 121 4.24 6.13 -23.30
N TYR A 122 3.75 5.53 -22.21
CA TYR A 122 3.68 6.17 -20.89
C TYR A 122 5.02 6.17 -20.16
N GLN A 123 5.97 5.37 -20.64
CA GLN A 123 7.27 5.12 -20.02
C GLN A 123 7.15 4.65 -18.57
N ASP A 124 6.06 3.98 -18.20
CA ASP A 124 5.82 3.50 -16.84
C ASP A 124 4.90 2.27 -16.86
N MET A 125 4.86 1.54 -15.74
CA MET A 125 3.99 0.39 -15.58
C MET A 125 2.52 0.81 -15.73
N CYS A 126 1.81 0.14 -16.63
CA CYS A 126 0.41 0.42 -16.91
C CYS A 126 -0.49 -0.65 -16.29
N ASP A 127 -1.59 -0.18 -15.69
CA ASP A 127 -2.78 -0.96 -15.30
C ASP A 127 -3.82 -0.80 -16.42
N THR A 128 -4.34 -1.91 -16.91
CA THR A 128 -5.18 -1.97 -18.11
C THR A 128 -6.41 -2.83 -17.89
N GLU A 129 -7.51 -2.45 -18.53
CA GLU A 129 -8.74 -3.23 -18.57
C GLU A 129 -9.04 -3.59 -20.02
N PHE A 130 -9.41 -4.83 -20.27
CA PHE A 130 -9.68 -5.34 -21.61
C PHE A 130 -10.89 -6.28 -21.63
N THR A 131 -11.50 -6.40 -22.80
CA THR A 131 -12.59 -7.33 -23.07
C THR A 131 -12.37 -8.05 -24.39
N ILE A 132 -12.71 -9.32 -24.41
CA ILE A 132 -12.73 -10.17 -25.59
C ILE A 132 -14.21 -10.37 -25.93
N ASP A 133 -14.61 -9.86 -27.09
CA ASP A 133 -15.98 -10.00 -27.60
C ASP A 133 -15.92 -10.88 -28.84
N GLN A 134 -16.36 -12.14 -28.69
CA GLN A 134 -16.35 -13.16 -29.74
C GLN A 134 -14.99 -13.29 -30.45
N GLY A 135 -13.91 -13.42 -29.66
CA GLY A 135 -12.55 -13.60 -30.13
C GLY A 135 -11.84 -12.31 -30.56
N LYS A 136 -12.48 -11.15 -30.48
CA LYS A 136 -11.87 -9.84 -30.76
C LYS A 136 -11.49 -9.11 -29.47
N LEU A 137 -10.23 -8.70 -29.38
CA LEU A 137 -9.72 -7.91 -28.25
C LEU A 137 -10.13 -6.44 -28.35
N TRP A 138 -10.55 -5.88 -27.22
CA TRP A 138 -10.84 -4.47 -27.02
C TRP A 138 -10.17 -3.97 -25.75
N MET A 139 -9.38 -2.91 -25.84
CA MET A 139 -8.82 -2.22 -24.68
C MET A 139 -9.82 -1.16 -24.21
N LEU A 140 -10.18 -1.19 -22.94
CA LEU A 140 -11.21 -0.32 -22.36
C LEU A 140 -10.57 0.84 -21.58
N GLN A 141 -9.55 0.53 -20.78
CA GLN A 141 -8.88 1.51 -19.94
C GLN A 141 -7.38 1.23 -19.89
N THR A 142 -6.60 2.30 -19.75
CA THR A 142 -5.20 2.24 -19.33
C THR A 142 -4.90 3.41 -18.42
N ARG A 143 -4.07 3.18 -17.42
CA ARG A 143 -3.53 4.23 -16.55
C ARG A 143 -2.19 3.80 -16.00
N VAL A 144 -1.45 4.75 -15.43
CA VAL A 144 -0.28 4.42 -14.62
C VAL A 144 -0.73 3.58 -13.42
N GLY A 145 -0.20 2.36 -13.30
CA GLY A 145 -0.66 1.41 -12.30
C GLY A 145 -0.20 1.78 -10.90
N LYS A 146 -1.12 1.70 -9.92
CA LYS A 146 -0.78 1.74 -8.50
C LYS A 146 0.07 0.51 -8.16
N ARG A 147 1.05 0.70 -7.27
CA ARG A 147 2.05 -0.33 -6.94
C ARG A 147 2.55 -0.13 -5.51
N THR A 148 3.19 -1.17 -4.98
CA THR A 148 3.81 -1.14 -3.65
C THR A 148 5.11 -0.32 -3.70
N GLY A 149 5.61 0.08 -2.52
CA GLY A 149 6.91 0.73 -2.40
C GLY A 149 8.04 -0.10 -3.01
N ALA A 150 8.13 -1.39 -2.67
CA ALA A 150 9.13 -2.30 -3.22
C ALA A 150 9.08 -2.35 -4.76
N ALA A 151 7.87 -2.46 -5.33
CA ALA A 151 7.67 -2.45 -6.76
C ALA A 151 8.05 -1.10 -7.40
N ALA A 152 7.68 0.02 -6.79
CA ALA A 152 8.02 1.35 -7.28
C ALA A 152 9.54 1.55 -7.33
N LEU A 153 10.25 1.20 -6.26
CA LEU A 153 11.70 1.32 -6.18
C LEU A 153 12.39 0.44 -7.22
N LYS A 154 11.97 -0.83 -7.33
CA LYS A 154 12.50 -1.76 -8.32
C LYS A 154 12.30 -1.27 -9.75
N MET A 155 11.07 -0.90 -10.10
CA MET A 155 10.75 -0.42 -11.45
C MET A 155 11.51 0.87 -11.77
N ALA A 156 11.58 1.82 -10.82
CA ALA A 156 12.29 3.07 -11.00
C ALA A 156 13.78 2.83 -11.30
N VAL A 157 14.42 1.89 -10.60
CA VAL A 157 15.82 1.53 -10.87
C VAL A 157 15.97 0.79 -12.21
N ASP A 158 15.20 -0.28 -12.42
CA ASP A 158 15.28 -1.14 -13.60
C ASP A 158 15.08 -0.32 -14.90
N MET A 159 14.11 0.60 -14.91
CA MET A 159 13.78 1.44 -16.07
C MET A 159 14.89 2.45 -16.44
N THR A 160 15.92 2.68 -15.61
CA THR A 160 17.05 3.57 -15.95
C THR A 160 18.10 2.94 -16.85
N THR A 161 18.13 1.61 -16.93
CA THR A 161 19.10 0.88 -17.76
C THR A 161 18.62 0.81 -19.21
N TYR A 162 17.85 -0.21 -19.59
CA TYR A 162 17.09 -0.31 -20.84
C TYR A 162 15.91 -1.29 -20.64
N THR A 163 14.70 -0.86 -20.98
CA THR A 163 13.48 -1.68 -21.03
C THR A 163 13.07 -1.91 -22.48
N GLY A 164 12.49 -3.08 -22.78
CA GLY A 164 12.00 -3.44 -24.12
C GLY A 164 13.05 -4.15 -24.97
N ARG A 165 12.72 -4.46 -26.23
CA ARG A 165 13.56 -5.26 -27.13
C ARG A 165 13.89 -4.51 -28.43
N GLY A 166 15.15 -4.60 -28.86
CA GLY A 166 15.62 -4.08 -30.15
C GLY A 166 15.41 -2.56 -30.31
N LYS A 167 14.90 -2.15 -31.48
CA LYS A 167 14.63 -0.74 -31.84
C LYS A 167 13.54 -0.08 -30.98
N GLN A 168 12.83 -0.85 -30.17
CA GLN A 168 11.77 -0.37 -29.28
C GLN A 168 12.25 -0.28 -27.83
N SER A 169 13.56 -0.35 -27.58
CA SER A 169 14.12 -0.14 -26.25
C SER A 169 14.00 1.31 -25.82
N TRP A 170 13.75 1.52 -24.53
CA TRP A 170 13.60 2.83 -23.92
C TRP A 170 14.16 2.80 -22.50
N LYS A 171 14.45 3.98 -21.95
CA LYS A 171 14.89 4.14 -20.57
C LYS A 171 14.48 5.50 -20.06
N ILE A 172 14.46 5.64 -18.75
CA ILE A 172 14.23 6.92 -18.07
C ILE A 172 15.52 7.44 -17.47
N SER A 173 15.58 8.74 -17.27
CA SER A 173 16.63 9.39 -16.49
C SER A 173 16.47 9.10 -14.99
N LYS A 174 17.57 9.25 -14.23
CA LYS A 174 17.53 9.20 -12.75
C LYS A 174 16.53 10.20 -12.16
N LYS A 175 16.37 11.37 -12.81
CA LYS A 175 15.43 12.42 -12.37
C LYS A 175 13.98 11.95 -12.53
N GLU A 176 13.65 11.34 -13.67
CA GLU A 176 12.31 10.77 -13.89
C GLU A 176 12.03 9.59 -12.95
N ALA A 177 13.03 8.73 -12.71
CA ALA A 177 12.93 7.63 -11.75
C ALA A 177 12.56 8.15 -10.34
N LEU A 178 13.23 9.22 -9.89
CA LEU A 178 12.94 9.85 -8.59
C LEU A 178 11.54 10.46 -8.53
N MET A 179 11.07 11.10 -9.60
CA MET A 179 9.72 11.71 -9.63
C MET A 179 8.59 10.66 -9.60
N ARG A 180 8.89 9.38 -9.84
CA ARG A 180 7.91 8.28 -9.80
C ARG A 180 7.88 7.53 -8.47
N VAL A 181 8.81 7.83 -7.57
CA VAL A 181 8.83 7.31 -6.21
C VAL A 181 8.38 8.43 -5.27
N ASN A 182 7.21 8.27 -4.65
CA ASN A 182 6.74 9.19 -3.61
C ASN A 182 7.34 8.83 -2.24
N ALA A 183 7.10 9.67 -1.24
CA ALA A 183 7.60 9.46 0.12
C ALA A 183 6.95 8.23 0.77
N GLU A 184 5.68 7.98 0.49
CA GLU A 184 4.93 6.84 1.02
C GLU A 184 5.53 5.50 0.56
N HIS A 185 6.03 5.40 -0.68
CA HIS A 185 6.72 4.21 -1.17
C HIS A 185 8.02 3.91 -0.39
N LEU A 186 8.73 4.95 0.07
CA LEU A 186 9.95 4.78 0.87
C LEU A 186 9.60 4.32 2.29
N ASP A 187 8.52 4.81 2.88
CA ASP A 187 8.04 4.37 4.20
C ASP A 187 7.58 2.90 4.16
N GLN A 188 6.89 2.50 3.08
CA GLN A 188 6.38 1.14 2.91
C GLN A 188 7.47 0.07 2.93
N VAL A 189 8.65 0.34 2.35
CA VAL A 189 9.76 -0.63 2.37
C VAL A 189 10.45 -0.74 3.73
N LEU A 190 10.18 0.21 4.63
CA LEU A 190 10.63 0.19 6.02
C LEU A 190 9.57 -0.40 6.96
N HIS A 191 8.40 -0.81 6.44
CA HIS A 191 7.35 -1.40 7.26
C HIS A 191 7.82 -2.67 7.97
N PRO A 192 7.35 -2.92 9.20
CA PRO A 192 7.81 -4.06 9.97
C PRO A 192 7.50 -5.41 9.29
N GLN A 193 8.36 -6.40 9.54
CA GLN A 193 8.18 -7.80 9.15
C GLN A 193 8.10 -8.69 10.39
N PHE A 194 7.56 -9.90 10.25
CA PHE A 194 7.50 -10.85 11.37
C PHE A 194 8.86 -11.50 11.64
N ILE A 195 9.28 -11.49 12.90
CA ILE A 195 10.51 -12.19 13.38
C ILE A 195 10.26 -13.70 13.46
N ASN A 196 9.08 -14.05 13.95
CA ASN A 196 8.64 -15.41 14.16
C ASN A 196 7.26 -15.60 13.53
N LYS A 197 7.06 -16.77 12.94
CA LYS A 197 5.76 -17.17 12.40
C LYS A 197 5.30 -18.42 13.12
N THR A 198 4.07 -18.40 13.63
CA THR A 198 3.40 -19.63 14.02
C THR A 198 2.83 -20.33 12.78
N LYS A 199 2.29 -21.53 12.99
CA LYS A 199 1.54 -22.23 11.94
C LYS A 199 0.39 -21.32 11.44
N ALA A 200 0.32 -21.13 10.13
CA ALA A 200 -0.77 -20.41 9.50
C ALA A 200 -2.09 -21.19 9.66
N VAL A 201 -3.16 -20.46 10.01
CA VAL A 201 -4.52 -21.02 10.10
C VAL A 201 -5.27 -20.94 8.77
N ALA A 202 -4.88 -20.01 7.92
CA ALA A 202 -5.33 -19.90 6.54
C ALA A 202 -4.23 -19.30 5.67
N LYS A 203 -4.36 -19.51 4.36
CA LYS A 203 -3.50 -18.90 3.35
C LYS A 203 -4.36 -18.37 2.20
N GLY A 204 -4.04 -17.17 1.73
CA GLY A 204 -4.64 -16.56 0.55
C GLY A 204 -3.59 -16.00 -0.39
N LEU A 205 -4.00 -15.12 -1.29
CA LEU A 205 -3.15 -14.41 -2.22
C LEU A 205 -2.50 -13.20 -1.53
N ALA A 206 -1.18 -13.07 -1.67
CA ALA A 206 -0.39 -11.95 -1.19
C ALA A 206 -0.68 -10.68 -2.02
N ALA A 207 -1.71 -9.93 -1.64
CA ALA A 207 -2.20 -8.79 -2.41
C ALA A 207 -1.37 -7.53 -2.21
N SER A 208 -0.96 -7.27 -0.97
CA SER A 208 -0.19 -6.10 -0.58
C SER A 208 0.77 -6.47 0.56
N PRO A 209 2.09 -6.25 0.41
CA PRO A 209 3.12 -6.75 1.33
C PRO A 209 3.10 -6.05 2.69
N GLY A 210 3.79 -6.67 3.65
CA GLY A 210 3.97 -6.16 5.02
C GLY A 210 3.31 -7.01 6.08
N ALA A 211 3.56 -6.68 7.35
CA ALA A 211 3.04 -7.40 8.50
C ALA A 211 2.03 -6.54 9.28
N ALA A 212 0.86 -7.09 9.57
CA ALA A 212 -0.17 -6.44 10.36
C ALA A 212 -0.56 -7.30 11.56
N VAL A 213 -0.70 -6.67 12.72
CA VAL A 213 -1.21 -7.30 13.95
C VAL A 213 -2.35 -6.44 14.48
N GLY A 214 -3.46 -7.06 14.82
CA GLY A 214 -4.60 -6.33 15.36
C GLY A 214 -5.80 -7.22 15.65
N LYS A 215 -6.82 -6.60 16.23
CA LYS A 215 -8.10 -7.20 16.55
C LYS A 215 -8.99 -7.27 15.30
N VAL A 216 -9.71 -8.38 15.17
CA VAL A 216 -10.58 -8.64 14.02
C VAL A 216 -11.89 -7.87 14.12
N TYR A 217 -12.29 -7.23 13.02
CA TYR A 217 -13.58 -6.58 12.85
C TYR A 217 -14.19 -6.93 11.48
N PHE A 218 -15.51 -7.13 11.43
CA PHE A 218 -16.21 -7.67 10.24
C PHE A 218 -17.01 -6.63 9.43
N THR A 219 -17.08 -5.40 9.93
CA THR A 219 -17.73 -4.27 9.26
C THR A 219 -16.78 -3.06 9.24
N ALA A 220 -16.92 -2.22 8.21
CA ALA A 220 -16.12 -1.02 8.09
C ALA A 220 -16.45 0.02 9.19
N ASP A 221 -17.70 0.06 9.64
CA ASP A 221 -18.15 0.94 10.73
C ASP A 221 -17.57 0.52 12.08
N ASP A 222 -17.61 -0.78 12.40
CA ASP A 222 -17.01 -1.29 13.64
C ASP A 222 -15.48 -1.09 13.64
N ALA A 223 -14.83 -1.30 12.49
CA ALA A 223 -13.42 -1.02 12.31
C ALA A 223 -13.08 0.46 12.57
N GLU A 224 -13.89 1.40 12.06
CA GLU A 224 -13.70 2.83 12.30
C GLU A 224 -13.89 3.21 13.77
N ALA A 225 -14.94 2.69 14.41
CA ALA A 225 -15.21 2.92 15.83
C ALA A 225 -14.07 2.39 16.71
N ALA A 226 -13.59 1.18 16.44
CA ALA A 226 -12.49 0.57 17.18
C ALA A 226 -11.18 1.34 17.01
N ALA A 227 -10.86 1.78 15.79
CA ALA A 227 -9.67 2.60 15.54
C ALA A 227 -9.74 3.95 16.26
N LYS A 228 -10.92 4.58 16.33
CA LYS A 228 -11.14 5.82 17.12
C LYS A 228 -10.90 5.61 18.61
N SER A 229 -11.12 4.39 19.12
CA SER A 229 -10.79 4.02 20.50
C SER A 229 -9.31 3.62 20.72
N GLY A 230 -8.47 3.70 19.68
CA GLY A 230 -7.03 3.43 19.75
C GLY A 230 -6.64 1.99 19.50
N GLU A 231 -7.57 1.13 19.04
CA GLU A 231 -7.27 -0.26 18.75
C GLU A 231 -6.57 -0.44 17.39
N ALA A 232 -5.64 -1.39 17.31
CA ALA A 232 -5.11 -1.85 16.04
C ALA A 232 -6.12 -2.82 15.39
N VAL A 233 -6.63 -2.46 14.21
CA VAL A 233 -7.75 -3.16 13.56
C VAL A 233 -7.27 -4.01 12.39
N ILE A 234 -7.81 -5.23 12.28
CA ILE A 234 -7.76 -6.06 11.08
C ILE A 234 -9.17 -6.17 10.53
N LEU A 235 -9.40 -5.63 9.33
CA LEU A 235 -10.69 -5.69 8.66
C LEU A 235 -10.83 -7.03 7.92
N VAL A 236 -11.82 -7.83 8.31
CA VAL A 236 -12.12 -9.12 7.69
C VAL A 236 -13.46 -9.04 6.97
N ARG A 237 -13.46 -9.29 5.66
CA ARG A 237 -14.67 -9.20 4.81
C ARG A 237 -14.75 -10.37 3.84
N SER A 238 -15.94 -10.70 3.35
CA SER A 238 -16.02 -11.69 2.27
C SER A 238 -15.37 -11.15 0.99
N GLU A 239 -15.75 -9.92 0.66
CA GLU A 239 -15.20 -9.05 -0.37
C GLU A 239 -15.34 -7.60 0.13
N THR A 240 -14.58 -6.66 -0.42
CA THR A 240 -14.74 -5.23 -0.11
C THR A 240 -15.32 -4.49 -1.30
N SER A 241 -15.98 -3.39 -1.00
CA SER A 241 -16.60 -2.49 -1.96
C SER A 241 -16.18 -1.04 -1.67
N PRO A 242 -16.49 -0.08 -2.55
CA PRO A 242 -16.31 1.34 -2.26
C PRO A 242 -17.01 1.80 -0.96
N GLU A 243 -17.96 1.02 -0.46
CA GLU A 243 -18.65 1.28 0.81
C GLU A 243 -17.75 1.06 2.02
N ASP A 244 -16.77 0.17 1.93
CA ASP A 244 -15.91 -0.24 3.04
C ASP A 244 -14.66 0.63 3.19
N VAL A 245 -14.48 1.63 2.30
CA VAL A 245 -13.27 2.45 2.19
C VAL A 245 -12.86 3.05 3.53
N HIS A 246 -13.78 3.60 4.31
CA HIS A 246 -13.48 4.22 5.62
C HIS A 246 -12.90 3.23 6.63
N GLY A 247 -13.44 2.02 6.70
CA GLY A 247 -12.88 0.94 7.53
C GLY A 247 -11.51 0.48 7.02
N MET A 248 -11.35 0.36 5.70
CA MET A 248 -10.06 0.02 5.09
C MET A 248 -8.99 1.09 5.36
N MET A 249 -9.37 2.37 5.52
CA MET A 249 -8.41 3.45 5.79
C MET A 249 -7.76 3.35 7.16
N VAL A 250 -8.51 2.88 8.15
CA VAL A 250 -8.06 2.81 9.54
C VAL A 250 -7.45 1.45 9.88
N ALA A 251 -7.71 0.43 9.07
CA ALA A 251 -7.21 -0.92 9.31
C ALA A 251 -5.68 -1.00 9.17
N LYS A 252 -5.05 -1.73 10.08
CA LYS A 252 -3.65 -2.13 9.99
C LYS A 252 -3.43 -3.24 8.97
N GLY A 253 -4.44 -4.05 8.70
CA GLY A 253 -4.39 -5.09 7.68
C GLY A 253 -5.79 -5.48 7.20
N ILE A 254 -5.86 -6.07 6.01
CA ILE A 254 -7.11 -6.45 5.36
C ILE A 254 -7.05 -7.93 5.00
N LEU A 255 -8.09 -8.68 5.38
CA LEU A 255 -8.27 -10.08 5.02
C LEU A 255 -9.60 -10.24 4.27
N THR A 256 -9.56 -10.84 3.08
CA THR A 256 -10.79 -11.25 2.39
C THR A 256 -10.85 -12.74 2.10
N SER A 257 -12.04 -13.33 2.25
CA SER A 257 -12.24 -14.76 1.91
C SER A 257 -12.31 -14.98 0.39
N ARG A 258 -12.73 -13.97 -0.38
CA ARG A 258 -12.83 -14.00 -1.84
C ARG A 258 -12.02 -12.88 -2.48
N GLY A 259 -11.87 -12.93 -3.81
CA GLY A 259 -11.19 -11.93 -4.62
C GLY A 259 -9.77 -12.29 -5.04
N GLY A 260 -9.42 -11.90 -6.26
CA GLY A 260 -8.09 -12.06 -6.86
C GLY A 260 -7.13 -10.90 -6.56
N LEU A 261 -5.96 -10.93 -7.19
CA LEU A 261 -4.94 -9.88 -7.03
C LEU A 261 -5.37 -8.54 -7.64
N VAL A 262 -6.40 -8.54 -8.50
CA VAL A 262 -7.01 -7.33 -9.07
C VAL A 262 -8.31 -6.90 -8.39
N SER A 263 -8.73 -7.59 -7.32
CA SER A 263 -9.94 -7.24 -6.57
C SER A 263 -9.86 -5.85 -5.93
N HIS A 264 -11.01 -5.28 -5.59
CA HIS A 264 -11.10 -3.97 -4.92
C HIS A 264 -10.19 -3.88 -3.67
N ALA A 265 -10.25 -4.90 -2.80
CA ALA A 265 -9.40 -4.99 -1.61
C ALA A 265 -7.91 -4.91 -1.95
N ALA A 266 -7.48 -5.69 -2.95
CA ALA A 266 -6.08 -5.79 -3.34
C ALA A 266 -5.55 -4.48 -3.94
N VAL A 267 -6.31 -3.84 -4.83
CA VAL A 267 -5.92 -2.59 -5.49
C VAL A 267 -5.82 -1.43 -4.50
N VAL A 268 -6.80 -1.30 -3.60
CA VAL A 268 -6.82 -0.24 -2.58
C VAL A 268 -5.71 -0.44 -1.56
N ALA A 269 -5.56 -1.67 -1.05
CA ALA A 269 -4.51 -2.00 -0.07
C ALA A 269 -3.10 -1.70 -0.61
N ARG A 270 -2.80 -2.07 -1.86
CA ARG A 270 -1.51 -1.74 -2.50
C ARG A 270 -1.30 -0.25 -2.63
N GLY A 271 -2.33 0.50 -3.02
CA GLY A 271 -2.26 1.94 -3.15
C GLY A 271 -1.91 2.65 -1.84
N TRP A 272 -2.31 2.05 -0.71
CA TRP A 272 -2.07 2.60 0.62
C TRP A 272 -0.92 1.95 1.37
N GLY A 273 -0.33 0.88 0.84
CA GLY A 273 0.69 0.10 1.54
C GLY A 273 0.16 -0.68 2.73
N THR A 274 -1.16 -0.89 2.82
CA THR A 274 -1.76 -1.67 3.91
C THR A 274 -1.53 -3.16 3.62
N PRO A 275 -0.96 -3.94 4.56
CA PRO A 275 -0.83 -5.39 4.40
C PRO A 275 -2.17 -6.05 4.09
N ALA A 276 -2.23 -6.87 3.04
CA ALA A 276 -3.47 -7.52 2.65
C ALA A 276 -3.30 -8.94 2.14
N VAL A 277 -4.18 -9.81 2.59
CA VAL A 277 -4.36 -11.18 2.13
C VAL A 277 -5.77 -11.30 1.56
N VAL A 278 -5.90 -11.65 0.28
CA VAL A 278 -7.21 -11.76 -0.40
C VAL A 278 -7.44 -13.17 -0.91
N GLY A 279 -8.70 -13.55 -1.17
CA GLY A 279 -9.00 -14.88 -1.69
C GLY A 279 -8.55 -16.02 -0.77
N ALA A 280 -8.66 -15.82 0.55
CA ALA A 280 -8.38 -16.86 1.52
C ALA A 280 -9.58 -17.83 1.64
N ASP A 281 -9.74 -18.72 0.66
CA ASP A 281 -10.92 -19.61 0.52
C ASP A 281 -11.23 -20.46 1.77
N ALA A 282 -10.21 -20.76 2.58
CA ALA A 282 -10.36 -21.48 3.83
C ALA A 282 -11.08 -20.68 4.93
N VAL A 283 -11.18 -19.36 4.79
CA VAL A 283 -11.81 -18.44 5.74
C VAL A 283 -13.30 -18.35 5.43
N GLN A 284 -14.13 -18.95 6.28
CA GLN A 284 -15.58 -18.91 6.18
C GLN A 284 -16.14 -17.92 7.20
N ILE A 285 -16.67 -16.79 6.73
CA ILE A 285 -17.20 -15.72 7.58
C ILE A 285 -18.68 -15.98 7.87
N ASP A 286 -19.06 -15.87 9.14
CA ASP A 286 -20.44 -15.99 9.61
C ASP A 286 -20.71 -14.97 10.72
N GLY A 287 -21.49 -13.93 10.42
CA GLY A 287 -21.76 -12.82 11.34
C GLY A 287 -20.47 -12.12 11.81
N LYS A 288 -20.25 -12.12 13.13
CA LYS A 288 -19.08 -11.51 13.81
C LYS A 288 -17.99 -12.54 14.16
N MET A 289 -17.86 -13.59 13.36
CA MET A 289 -16.78 -14.57 13.46
C MET A 289 -16.39 -15.13 12.10
N PHE A 290 -15.22 -15.73 12.01
CA PHE A 290 -14.86 -16.60 10.89
C PHE A 290 -14.31 -17.94 11.38
N ARG A 291 -14.39 -18.95 10.51
CA ARG A 291 -13.82 -20.28 10.73
C ARG A 291 -12.74 -20.55 9.67
N ALA A 292 -11.63 -21.13 10.09
CA ALA A 292 -10.57 -21.61 9.22
C ALA A 292 -10.18 -23.03 9.64
N GLY A 293 -10.78 -24.03 9.00
CA GLY A 293 -10.77 -25.41 9.50
C GLY A 293 -11.44 -25.50 10.89
N ASP A 294 -10.73 -26.06 11.86
CA ASP A 294 -11.22 -26.21 13.24
C ASP A 294 -11.07 -24.94 14.09
N VAL A 295 -10.38 -23.92 13.57
CA VAL A 295 -10.13 -22.66 14.27
C VAL A 295 -11.33 -21.73 14.10
N VAL A 296 -11.80 -21.15 15.20
CA VAL A 296 -12.83 -20.11 15.22
C VAL A 296 -12.20 -18.82 15.75
N VAL A 297 -12.36 -17.73 15.01
CA VAL A 297 -11.89 -16.39 15.38
C VAL A 297 -13.10 -15.46 15.45
N ARG A 298 -13.27 -14.78 16.59
CA ARG A 298 -14.38 -13.88 16.86
C ARG A 298 -13.95 -12.43 16.74
N GLU A 299 -14.92 -11.54 16.62
CA GLU A 299 -14.67 -10.10 16.68
C GLU A 299 -13.95 -9.74 17.98
N GLY A 300 -12.91 -8.90 17.86
CA GLY A 300 -12.04 -8.53 18.97
C GLY A 300 -10.86 -9.48 19.22
N ASP A 301 -10.84 -10.68 18.63
CA ASP A 301 -9.68 -11.58 18.72
C ASP A 301 -8.51 -11.03 17.92
N VAL A 302 -7.29 -11.25 18.42
CA VAL A 302 -6.07 -10.77 17.77
C VAL A 302 -5.57 -11.79 16.75
N ILE A 303 -5.32 -11.31 15.53
CA ILE A 303 -4.65 -12.07 14.48
C ILE A 303 -3.47 -11.31 13.91
N SER A 304 -2.61 -12.04 13.22
CA SER A 304 -1.47 -11.52 12.47
C SER A 304 -1.61 -11.88 10.99
N LEU A 305 -1.45 -10.89 10.10
CA LEU A 305 -1.50 -11.06 8.66
C LEU A 305 -0.12 -10.77 8.06
N ASP A 306 0.40 -11.72 7.29
CA ASP A 306 1.56 -11.49 6.43
C ASP A 306 1.10 -11.32 4.99
N GLY A 307 0.99 -10.05 4.57
CA GLY A 307 0.62 -9.68 3.22
C GLY A 307 1.69 -10.01 2.16
N THR A 308 2.90 -10.38 2.57
CA THR A 308 3.99 -10.79 1.67
C THR A 308 3.88 -12.26 1.28
N THR A 309 3.51 -13.12 2.22
CA THR A 309 3.40 -14.58 2.00
C THR A 309 1.97 -15.07 1.84
N GLY A 310 0.99 -14.22 2.15
CA GLY A 310 -0.43 -14.56 2.13
C GLY A 310 -0.89 -15.35 3.36
N GLU A 311 -0.11 -15.36 4.44
CA GLU A 311 -0.37 -16.19 5.62
C GLU A 311 -1.20 -15.46 6.68
N VAL A 312 -2.18 -16.16 7.24
CA VAL A 312 -3.00 -15.71 8.38
C VAL A 312 -2.62 -16.52 9.60
N MET A 313 -2.28 -15.86 10.71
CA MET A 313 -1.80 -16.49 11.95
C MET A 313 -2.62 -16.01 13.15
N LEU A 314 -2.79 -16.88 14.14
CA LEU A 314 -3.47 -16.52 15.39
C LEU A 314 -2.55 -15.79 16.36
N GLY A 315 -3.11 -14.82 17.08
CA GLY A 315 -2.40 -14.08 18.12
C GLY A 315 -1.49 -12.99 17.55
N ALA A 316 -0.79 -12.32 18.48
CA ALA A 316 0.13 -11.25 18.17
C ALA A 316 1.54 -11.81 17.92
N MET A 317 1.96 -11.83 16.64
CA MET A 317 3.34 -12.14 16.27
C MET A 317 4.26 -10.94 16.53
N GLN A 318 5.56 -11.21 16.75
CA GLN A 318 6.53 -10.13 16.97
C GLN A 318 6.98 -9.51 15.65
N LEU A 319 7.05 -8.18 15.64
CA LEU A 319 7.47 -7.37 14.51
C LEU A 319 8.93 -6.91 14.68
N THR A 320 9.69 -6.92 13.60
CA THR A 320 11.00 -6.27 13.48
C THR A 320 11.00 -5.25 12.35
N ALA A 321 11.90 -4.26 12.43
CA ALA A 321 12.17 -3.39 11.30
C ALA A 321 12.63 -4.22 10.08
N ALA A 322 12.13 -3.86 8.89
CA ALA A 322 12.58 -4.47 7.65
C ALA A 322 13.99 -3.97 7.28
N GLU A 323 14.75 -4.83 6.61
CA GLU A 323 15.96 -4.40 5.93
C GLU A 323 15.60 -3.66 4.63
N PRO A 324 16.17 -2.47 4.36
CA PRO A 324 15.91 -1.75 3.13
C PRO A 324 16.37 -2.55 1.91
N THR A 325 15.61 -2.49 0.81
CA THR A 325 16.01 -3.13 -0.45
C THR A 325 17.25 -2.45 -1.04
N LYS A 326 17.97 -3.14 -1.94
CA LYS A 326 19.16 -2.57 -2.62
C LYS A 326 18.81 -1.32 -3.44
N GLU A 327 17.61 -1.31 -3.99
CA GLU A 327 17.06 -0.22 -4.78
C GLU A 327 16.79 1.02 -3.91
N PHE A 328 16.46 0.86 -2.62
CA PHE A 328 16.28 1.96 -1.69
C PHE A 328 17.54 2.83 -1.59
N GLN A 329 18.69 2.19 -1.37
CA GLN A 329 19.98 2.89 -1.30
C GLN A 329 20.34 3.56 -2.63
N THR A 330 19.97 2.95 -3.75
CA THR A 330 20.20 3.51 -5.09
C THR A 330 19.39 4.79 -5.31
N ILE A 331 18.11 4.75 -4.93
CA ILE A 331 17.19 5.90 -5.01
C ILE A 331 17.66 7.04 -4.09
N LEU A 332 18.02 6.75 -2.84
CA LEU A 332 18.55 7.77 -1.91
C LEU A 332 19.82 8.42 -2.45
N LYS A 333 20.75 7.62 -3.00
CA LYS A 333 21.97 8.15 -3.62
C LYS A 333 21.65 9.10 -4.78
N TRP A 334 20.68 8.77 -5.63
CA TRP A 334 20.28 9.68 -6.72
C TRP A 334 19.62 10.95 -6.18
N ALA A 335 18.82 10.84 -5.12
CA ALA A 335 18.23 12.00 -4.47
C ALA A 335 19.31 12.93 -3.90
N ASP A 336 20.33 12.36 -3.24
CA ASP A 336 21.50 13.07 -2.72
C ASP A 336 22.29 13.77 -3.83
N GLU A 337 22.54 13.08 -4.95
CA GLU A 337 23.19 13.65 -6.14
C GLU A 337 22.44 14.89 -6.67
N ILE A 338 21.11 14.86 -6.71
CA ILE A 338 20.27 15.95 -7.26
C ILE A 338 20.09 17.11 -6.28
N ARG A 339 19.98 16.83 -4.97
CA ARG A 339 19.79 17.86 -3.94
C ARG A 339 21.09 18.55 -3.51
N LYS A 340 22.25 17.98 -3.84
CA LYS A 340 23.57 18.48 -3.44
C LYS A 340 23.68 19.99 -3.72
N GLY A 341 24.06 20.75 -2.68
CA GLY A 341 24.21 22.20 -2.73
C GLY A 341 22.91 23.01 -2.62
N LYS A 342 21.74 22.37 -2.47
CA LYS A 342 20.43 23.03 -2.32
C LYS A 342 19.84 22.85 -0.92
N LEU A 343 19.84 21.62 -0.43
CA LEU A 343 19.27 21.28 0.87
C LEU A 343 20.08 20.18 1.54
N ALA A 344 20.55 20.44 2.75
CA ALA A 344 21.15 19.45 3.63
C ALA A 344 20.05 18.76 4.46
N VAL A 345 20.14 17.44 4.62
CA VAL A 345 19.22 16.67 5.47
C VAL A 345 19.95 16.35 6.77
N ARG A 346 19.47 16.94 7.87
CA ARG A 346 19.97 16.71 9.23
C ARG A 346 18.89 16.05 10.07
N ALA A 347 19.29 15.30 11.08
CA ALA A 347 18.35 14.59 11.94
C ALA A 347 18.05 15.35 13.24
N ASN A 348 16.88 15.07 13.79
CA ASN A 348 16.56 15.39 15.17
C ASN A 348 16.88 14.14 15.99
N ALA A 349 17.95 14.19 16.79
CA ALA A 349 18.41 13.04 17.56
C ALA A 349 18.85 13.47 18.96
N ASP A 350 18.28 12.78 19.96
CA ASP A 350 18.45 13.12 21.37
C ASP A 350 19.28 12.05 22.12
N THR A 351 19.64 10.95 21.43
CA THR A 351 20.48 9.85 21.95
C THR A 351 21.59 9.47 20.96
N ALA A 352 22.62 8.77 21.45
CA ALA A 352 23.71 8.27 20.61
C ALA A 352 23.23 7.21 19.60
N GLU A 353 22.26 6.40 20.01
CA GLU A 353 21.65 5.37 19.15
C GLU A 353 20.85 6.02 18.01
N ASP A 354 20.05 7.04 18.32
CA ASP A 354 19.30 7.79 17.30
C ASP A 354 20.23 8.52 16.34
N ALA A 355 21.31 9.11 16.85
CA ALA A 355 22.31 9.79 16.01
C ALA A 355 23.05 8.80 15.09
N THR A 356 23.40 7.61 15.60
CA THR A 356 24.02 6.55 14.81
C THR A 356 23.08 6.07 13.71
N LYS A 357 21.83 5.72 14.05
CA LYS A 357 20.81 5.31 13.08
C LYS A 357 20.54 6.38 12.04
N ALA A 358 20.38 7.64 12.47
CA ALA A 358 20.20 8.76 11.55
C ALA A 358 21.34 8.87 10.53
N ARG A 359 22.58 8.69 10.99
CA ARG A 359 23.76 8.69 10.12
C ARG A 359 23.78 7.50 9.16
N GLU A 360 23.39 6.31 9.61
CA GLU A 360 23.24 5.12 8.75
C GLU A 360 22.24 5.35 7.62
N TYR A 361 21.17 6.11 7.87
CA TYR A 361 20.19 6.52 6.87
C TYR A 361 20.58 7.78 6.06
N GLY A 362 21.81 8.28 6.21
CA GLY A 362 22.37 9.35 5.38
C GLY A 362 22.20 10.78 5.92
N ALA A 363 21.85 10.95 7.20
CA ALA A 363 21.83 12.28 7.81
C ALA A 363 23.24 12.91 7.84
N GLU A 364 23.33 14.17 7.43
CA GLU A 364 24.57 14.94 7.33
C GLU A 364 24.99 15.61 8.66
N GLY A 365 24.23 15.34 9.73
CA GLY A 365 24.47 15.85 11.07
C GLY A 365 23.18 15.97 11.87
N ILE A 366 23.29 16.49 13.10
CA ILE A 366 22.16 16.70 13.99
C ILE A 366 21.69 18.15 13.91
N GLY A 367 20.49 18.39 13.40
CA GLY A 367 19.90 19.72 13.27
C GLY A 367 19.23 20.20 14.55
N LEU A 368 18.77 19.25 15.38
CA LEU A 368 18.15 19.50 16.67
C LEU A 368 18.49 18.37 17.64
N CYS A 369 18.99 18.73 18.81
CA CYS A 369 19.19 17.85 19.95
C CYS A 369 18.46 18.47 21.14
N ARG A 370 17.37 17.84 21.60
CA ARG A 370 16.53 18.34 22.69
C ARG A 370 17.12 17.88 24.02
N THR A 371 17.77 18.82 24.72
CA THR A 371 18.40 18.52 26.00
C THR A 371 17.40 18.14 27.09
N GLU A 372 16.14 18.56 26.97
CA GLU A 372 15.05 18.24 27.91
C GLU A 372 14.88 16.73 28.09
N HIS A 373 14.96 15.96 27.00
CA HIS A 373 14.88 14.50 27.04
C HIS A 373 16.04 13.86 27.83
N MET A 374 17.19 14.54 27.91
CA MET A 374 18.33 14.07 28.70
C MET A 374 18.10 14.24 30.21
N PHE A 375 17.26 15.20 30.61
CA PHE A 375 16.93 15.51 32.01
C PHE A 375 15.72 14.72 32.53
N LEU A 376 14.86 14.20 31.65
CA LEU A 376 13.62 13.50 31.99
C LEU A 376 13.79 12.00 32.25
N ALA A 377 15.01 11.46 32.10
CA ALA A 377 15.29 10.06 32.39
C ALA A 377 15.00 9.72 33.88
N PRO A 378 14.53 8.50 34.21
CA PRO A 378 14.11 8.14 35.58
C PRO A 378 15.17 8.37 36.66
N ASP A 379 16.45 8.23 36.31
CA ASP A 379 17.61 8.45 37.18
C ASP A 379 17.97 9.94 37.36
N ARG A 380 17.53 10.82 36.45
CA ARG A 380 17.86 12.26 36.41
C ARG A 380 16.74 13.16 36.91
N LEU A 381 15.50 12.74 36.70
CA LEU A 381 14.32 13.48 37.14
C LEU A 381 14.37 13.87 38.65
N PRO A 382 14.86 13.02 39.58
CA PRO A 382 15.00 13.40 40.98
C PRO A 382 16.05 14.50 41.25
N VAL A 383 17.07 14.63 40.40
CA VAL A 383 18.10 15.68 40.51
C VAL A 383 17.54 17.01 40.01
N VAL A 384 16.80 16.98 38.89
CA VAL A 384 16.11 18.15 38.33
C VAL A 384 15.05 18.67 39.28
N ARG A 385 14.24 17.79 39.88
CA ARG A 385 13.24 18.16 40.91
C ARG A 385 13.91 18.80 42.12
N ARG A 386 15.04 18.27 42.58
CA ARG A 386 15.82 18.84 43.69
C ARG A 386 16.39 20.21 43.37
N MET A 387 16.80 20.44 42.12
CA MET A 387 17.22 21.76 41.65
C MET A 387 16.07 22.77 41.68
N ILE A 388 14.88 22.39 41.19
CA ILE A 388 13.69 23.27 41.15
C ILE A 388 13.22 23.63 42.57
N LEU A 389 13.27 22.68 43.50
CA LEU A 389 12.84 22.86 44.89
C LEU A 389 13.94 23.45 45.80
N ALA A 390 15.12 23.76 45.26
CA ALA A 390 16.26 24.23 46.04
C ALA A 390 16.01 25.64 46.60
N SER A 391 16.11 25.79 47.92
CA SER A 391 15.90 27.07 48.62
C SER A 391 17.17 27.93 48.74
N SER A 392 18.33 27.47 48.23
CA SER A 392 19.60 28.20 48.29
C SER A 392 20.39 28.11 46.98
N PRO A 393 21.10 29.19 46.58
CA PRO A 393 21.98 29.19 45.40
C PRO A 393 23.06 28.11 45.43
N ALA A 394 23.54 27.74 46.62
CA ALA A 394 24.54 26.68 46.81
C ALA A 394 23.98 25.29 46.47
N THR A 395 22.75 25.00 46.89
CA THR A 395 22.06 23.73 46.58
C THR A 395 21.76 23.62 45.09
N THR A 396 21.29 24.70 44.45
CA THR A 396 21.08 24.76 43.00
C THR A 396 22.37 24.47 42.24
N ARG A 397 23.48 25.11 42.63
CA ARG A 397 24.80 24.94 41.98
C ARG A 397 25.34 23.51 42.13
N ARG A 398 25.11 22.86 43.28
CA ARG A 398 25.47 21.45 43.49
C ARG A 398 24.69 20.50 42.57
N CYS A 399 23.39 20.72 42.42
CA CYS A 399 22.54 19.92 41.52
C CYS A 399 22.93 20.12 40.05
N LEU A 400 23.20 21.36 39.64
CA LEU A 400 23.68 21.69 38.29
C LEU A 400 25.01 21.02 37.97
N ASN A 401 25.97 21.03 38.90
CA ASN A 401 27.27 20.40 38.67
C ASN A 401 27.17 18.87 38.50
N LEU A 402 26.28 18.22 39.26
CA LEU A 402 26.02 16.79 39.10
C LEU A 402 25.45 16.49 37.71
N GLU A 403 24.47 17.26 37.23
CA GLU A 403 23.91 17.07 35.89
C GLU A 403 24.90 17.43 34.77
N PHE A 404 25.72 18.47 34.95
CA PHE A 404 26.69 18.91 33.94
C PHE A 404 27.74 17.83 33.62
N VAL A 405 28.23 17.10 34.62
CA VAL A 405 29.17 16.00 34.42
C VAL A 405 28.53 14.87 33.61
N ASN A 406 27.28 14.54 33.91
CA ASN A 406 26.55 13.45 33.28
C ASN A 406 26.15 13.77 31.83
N ILE A 407 25.73 15.01 31.56
CA ILE A 407 25.39 15.47 30.21
C ILE A 407 26.63 15.61 29.34
N ARG A 408 27.73 16.13 29.91
CA ARG A 408 29.00 16.24 29.19
C ARG A 408 29.51 14.87 28.73
N GLN A 409 29.35 13.83 29.55
CA GLN A 409 29.71 12.46 29.13
C GLN A 409 28.91 11.98 27.93
N LYS A 410 27.60 12.28 27.86
CA LYS A 410 26.77 11.95 26.69
C LYS A 410 27.21 12.69 25.43
N PHE A 411 27.47 13.99 25.51
CA PHE A 411 27.95 14.76 24.34
C PHE A 411 29.35 14.32 23.86
N VAL A 412 30.22 13.84 24.76
CA VAL A 412 31.54 13.30 24.38
C VAL A 412 31.42 11.97 23.66
N GLN A 413 30.44 11.12 24.02
CA GLN A 413 30.15 9.88 23.32
C GLN A 413 29.58 10.08 21.90
N TRP A 414 29.07 11.28 21.58
CA TRP A 414 28.47 11.60 20.27
C TRP A 414 29.47 12.13 19.24
N ARG A 415 30.76 12.24 19.60
CA ARG A 415 31.83 12.50 18.63
C ARG A 415 32.07 11.24 17.80
N VAL A 416 31.22 11.01 16.80
CA VAL A 416 31.42 10.05 15.72
C VAL A 416 31.49 10.80 14.42
#